data_AF-A0A384JLM6-F1
#
_entry.id   AF-A0A384JLM6-F1
#
_cell.length_a   1.000
_cell.length_b   1.000
_cell.length_c   1.000
_cell.angle_alpha   90.00
_cell.angle_beta   90.00
_cell.angle_gamma   90.00
#
_symmetry.space_group_name_H-M   'P 1'
#
loop_
_entity.id
_entity.type
_entity.pdbx_description
1 polymer ?
#
loop_
_entity_poly.entity_id
_entity_poly.type
_entity_poly.pdbx_seq_one_letter_code
_entity_poly.pdbx_strand_id
1 'polypeptide(L)'
;MSRKRASRAKKNLPKLIETLGFCYLGTLLLRLPTSLGEIYRWATRDEILYTRAIKEIPKDMRSRLPGHYFRALEIHGILNGHRLHQTVLDMVSFFNFNFEMVFPPINHKLLLYKSVRDLGLTVDIYMAVNHLAEILEYNFSYPIHNKRLHGTTGYPEYQLASLIVIATKLSQPFDDIQRHPEGNLDAKAARINWAKWQSIMFDDPIEGMKRGDEIKITDADVFKMTGEQMDDWMNWYHKTWIDDRDQKVPQQILELFPLPDIIPETTMGIVDPDPINRAKEVHKTLTLQKPVARMDDGGSQDIVRPGEKYRRYRTVEELPESAKAFFEIAARNIGTSIQKMVHGVFTTEIQLEKWMLDERRKELLEQESEEENAAQEMTHVVGMDREVGEEGFDEGDVDSPTKE
;
A
#
# COMPACT_ATOMS: atom_id res chain seq x y z
N MET A 1 -24.39 -25.13 -33.27
CA MET A 1 -23.08 -24.60 -32.81
C MET A 1 -22.76 -25.14 -31.42
N SER A 2 -21.64 -25.86 -31.27
CA SER A 2 -21.35 -26.73 -30.10
C SER A 2 -21.17 -25.96 -28.78
N ARG A 3 -21.78 -26.48 -27.69
CA ARG A 3 -21.73 -25.94 -26.31
C ARG A 3 -20.31 -25.60 -25.82
N LYS A 4 -19.26 -26.25 -26.36
CA LYS A 4 -17.85 -25.95 -26.05
C LYS A 4 -17.38 -24.59 -26.60
N ARG A 5 -17.83 -24.17 -27.79
CA ARG A 5 -17.52 -22.83 -28.34
C ARG A 5 -18.24 -21.72 -27.56
N ALA A 6 -19.50 -21.94 -27.17
CA ALA A 6 -20.25 -21.00 -26.33
C ALA A 6 -19.66 -20.88 -24.91
N SER A 7 -19.14 -21.97 -24.34
CA SER A 7 -18.39 -21.97 -23.07
C SER A 7 -17.06 -21.19 -23.16
N ARG A 8 -16.33 -21.32 -24.28
CA ARG A 8 -15.09 -20.58 -24.52
C ARG A 8 -15.35 -19.10 -24.78
N ALA A 9 -16.43 -18.77 -25.49
CA ALA A 9 -16.88 -17.39 -25.69
C ALA A 9 -17.36 -16.73 -24.38
N LYS A 10 -18.07 -17.46 -23.50
CA LYS A 10 -18.40 -16.99 -22.14
C LYS A 10 -17.17 -16.72 -21.27
N LYS A 11 -16.05 -17.41 -21.50
CA LYS A 11 -14.77 -17.15 -20.83
C LYS A 11 -14.07 -15.88 -21.32
N ASN A 12 -14.45 -15.36 -22.48
CA ASN A 12 -13.77 -14.25 -23.18
C ASN A 12 -14.62 -12.97 -23.24
N LEU A 13 -15.77 -12.91 -22.57
CA LEU A 13 -16.55 -11.68 -22.51
C LEU A 13 -15.83 -10.69 -21.60
N PRO A 14 -15.61 -9.44 -22.04
CA PRO A 14 -15.01 -8.43 -21.20
C PRO A 14 -15.90 -8.19 -19.99
N LYS A 15 -15.28 -8.10 -18.82
CA LYS A 15 -15.98 -7.83 -17.57
C LYS A 15 -16.05 -6.33 -17.35
N LEU A 16 -17.10 -5.88 -16.67
CA LEU A 16 -17.22 -4.46 -16.33
C LEU A 16 -16.02 -3.95 -15.50
N ILE A 17 -15.48 -4.75 -14.59
CA ILE A 17 -14.29 -4.39 -13.80
C ILE A 17 -13.03 -4.16 -14.65
N GLU A 18 -12.93 -4.81 -15.82
CA GLU A 18 -11.81 -4.60 -16.74
C GLU A 18 -11.86 -3.20 -17.36
N THR A 19 -13.02 -2.56 -17.45
CA THR A 19 -13.13 -1.16 -17.94
C THR A 19 -12.43 -0.18 -17.00
N LEU A 20 -12.56 -0.36 -15.69
CA LEU A 20 -11.80 0.41 -14.69
C LEU A 20 -10.29 0.14 -14.81
N GLY A 21 -9.93 -1.13 -15.04
CA GLY A 21 -8.55 -1.51 -15.32
C GLY A 21 -8.00 -0.84 -16.57
N PHE A 22 -8.79 -0.70 -17.63
CA PHE A 22 -8.40 0.01 -18.85
C PHE A 22 -8.16 1.50 -18.60
N CYS A 23 -9.05 2.16 -17.84
CA CYS A 23 -8.85 3.55 -17.44
C CYS A 23 -7.55 3.72 -16.66
N TYR A 24 -7.26 2.83 -15.71
CA TYR A 24 -6.01 2.85 -14.95
C TYR A 24 -4.77 2.62 -15.83
N LEU A 25 -4.81 1.63 -16.72
CA LEU A 25 -3.67 1.35 -17.60
C LEU A 25 -3.42 2.52 -18.55
N GLY A 26 -4.47 3.21 -19.01
CA GLY A 26 -4.35 4.45 -19.77
C GLY A 26 -3.66 5.55 -18.97
N THR A 27 -4.06 5.81 -17.73
CA THR A 27 -3.41 6.81 -16.87
C THR A 27 -1.96 6.45 -16.54
N LEU A 28 -1.68 5.17 -16.34
CA LEU A 28 -0.33 4.64 -16.11
C LEU A 28 0.59 4.88 -17.31
N LEU A 29 0.10 4.64 -18.54
CA LEU A 29 0.85 4.91 -19.77
C LEU A 29 1.14 6.40 -19.95
N LEU A 30 0.19 7.27 -19.56
CA LEU A 30 0.36 8.72 -19.55
C LEU A 30 1.22 9.23 -18.37
N ARG A 31 1.71 8.34 -17.50
CA ARG A 31 2.52 8.66 -16.31
C ARG A 31 1.84 9.61 -15.31
N LEU A 32 0.51 9.63 -15.28
CA LEU A 32 -0.26 10.46 -14.36
C LEU A 32 -0.17 9.93 -12.91
N PRO A 33 -0.18 10.81 -11.90
CA PRO A 33 -0.10 10.43 -10.48
C PRO A 33 -1.46 9.99 -9.92
N THR A 34 -2.08 9.01 -10.56
CA THR A 34 -3.38 8.45 -10.17
C THR A 34 -3.17 7.04 -9.60
N SER A 35 -3.65 6.80 -8.38
CA SER A 35 -3.63 5.45 -7.79
C SER A 35 -4.87 4.65 -8.18
N LEU A 36 -4.79 3.33 -8.12
CA LEU A 36 -5.94 2.46 -8.33
C LEU A 36 -7.01 2.66 -7.24
N GLY A 37 -6.59 3.08 -6.05
CA GLY A 37 -7.48 3.50 -4.97
C GLY A 37 -8.36 4.69 -5.31
N GLU A 38 -7.87 5.62 -6.12
CA GLU A 38 -8.69 6.75 -6.61
C GLU A 38 -9.72 6.28 -7.63
N ILE A 39 -9.35 5.43 -8.57
CA ILE A 39 -10.31 4.87 -9.52
C ILE A 39 -11.37 4.04 -8.79
N TYR A 40 -10.96 3.27 -7.78
CA TYR A 40 -11.87 2.58 -6.89
C TYR A 40 -12.84 3.56 -6.19
N ARG A 41 -12.32 4.68 -5.68
CA ARG A 41 -13.12 5.71 -5.02
C ARG A 41 -14.09 6.38 -5.99
N TRP A 42 -13.64 6.76 -7.18
CA TRP A 42 -14.45 7.37 -8.23
C TRP A 42 -15.59 6.45 -8.68
N ALA A 43 -15.31 5.16 -8.84
CA ALA A 43 -16.32 4.16 -9.16
C ALA A 43 -17.32 3.96 -8.01
N THR A 44 -16.84 3.98 -6.77
CA THR A 44 -17.70 3.79 -5.58
C THR A 44 -18.60 5.00 -5.34
N ARG A 45 -18.09 6.23 -5.53
CA ARG A 45 -18.84 7.49 -5.40
C ARG A 45 -19.76 7.82 -6.58
N ASP A 46 -19.80 6.97 -7.59
CA ASP A 46 -20.51 7.21 -8.85
C ASP A 46 -20.05 8.52 -9.54
N GLU A 47 -18.75 8.84 -9.42
CA GLU A 47 -18.08 9.90 -10.18
C GLU A 47 -17.69 9.39 -11.57
N ILE A 48 -17.40 8.09 -11.66
CA ILE A 48 -17.24 7.36 -12.92
C ILE A 48 -18.37 6.35 -13.02
N LEU A 49 -18.96 6.26 -14.21
CA LEU A 49 -20.03 5.32 -14.55
C LEU A 49 -19.55 3.87 -14.36
N TYR A 50 -20.00 3.24 -13.27
CA TYR A 50 -19.66 1.84 -12.99
C TYR A 50 -20.85 1.05 -12.44
N THR A 51 -21.56 1.58 -11.44
CA THR A 51 -22.63 0.87 -10.73
C THR A 51 -23.78 0.45 -11.65
N ARG A 52 -24.21 1.34 -12.56
CA ARG A 52 -25.30 1.06 -13.49
C ARG A 52 -25.02 1.56 -14.90
N ALA A 53 -23.92 1.08 -15.49
CA ALA A 53 -23.51 1.44 -16.85
C ALA A 53 -24.62 1.19 -17.91
N ILE A 54 -25.53 0.24 -17.67
CA ILE A 54 -26.64 -0.04 -18.58
C ILE A 54 -27.66 1.09 -18.71
N LYS A 55 -27.78 1.99 -17.71
CA LYS A 55 -28.72 3.11 -17.74
C LYS A 55 -28.35 4.14 -18.80
N GLU A 56 -27.06 4.29 -19.07
CA GLU A 56 -26.52 5.21 -20.08
C GLU A 56 -26.72 4.70 -21.52
N ILE A 57 -27.03 3.41 -21.69
CA ILE A 57 -27.28 2.85 -23.02
C ILE A 57 -28.66 3.28 -23.49
N PRO A 58 -28.79 3.83 -24.72
CA PRO A 58 -30.08 4.22 -25.30
C PRO A 58 -31.11 3.09 -25.27
N LYS A 59 -32.38 3.45 -25.04
CA LYS A 59 -33.49 2.49 -24.89
C LYS A 59 -33.62 1.54 -26.10
N ASP A 60 -33.39 2.05 -27.31
CA ASP A 60 -33.45 1.27 -28.55
C ASP A 60 -32.38 0.18 -28.64
N MET A 61 -31.18 0.46 -28.12
CA MET A 61 -30.11 -0.53 -28.05
C MET A 61 -30.35 -1.52 -26.91
N ARG A 62 -30.83 -1.01 -25.76
CA ARG A 62 -31.13 -1.81 -24.56
C ARG A 62 -32.21 -2.88 -24.84
N SER A 63 -33.27 -2.52 -25.57
CA SER A 63 -34.35 -3.45 -25.92
C SER A 63 -33.91 -4.58 -26.86
N ARG A 64 -32.90 -4.32 -27.70
CA ARG A 64 -32.32 -5.30 -28.64
C ARG A 64 -31.18 -6.12 -28.03
N LEU A 65 -30.69 -5.74 -26.85
CA LEU A 65 -29.54 -6.36 -26.23
C LEU A 65 -29.91 -7.72 -25.61
N PRO A 66 -29.22 -8.81 -25.98
CA PRO A 66 -29.42 -10.10 -25.34
C PRO A 66 -29.14 -10.05 -23.82
N GLY A 67 -29.93 -10.79 -23.04
CA GLY A 67 -29.86 -10.76 -21.57
C GLY A 67 -28.50 -11.15 -20.94
N HIS A 68 -27.59 -11.80 -21.67
CA HIS A 68 -26.24 -12.08 -21.18
C HIS A 68 -25.31 -10.86 -21.22
N TYR A 69 -25.46 -9.99 -22.22
CA TYR A 69 -24.75 -8.71 -22.25
C TYR A 69 -25.35 -7.71 -21.28
N PHE A 70 -26.67 -7.79 -21.06
CA PHE A 70 -27.35 -7.03 -20.01
C PHE A 70 -26.70 -7.30 -18.64
N ARG A 71 -26.53 -8.58 -18.28
CA ARG A 71 -25.84 -8.98 -17.05
C ARG A 71 -24.38 -8.54 -16.98
N ALA A 72 -23.67 -8.55 -18.11
CA ALA A 72 -22.25 -8.16 -18.14
C ALA A 72 -22.01 -6.67 -17.84
N LEU A 73 -23.02 -5.82 -18.07
CA LEU A 73 -22.99 -4.37 -17.84
C LEU A 73 -23.61 -3.95 -16.50
N GLU A 74 -24.06 -4.93 -15.70
CA GLU A 74 -24.55 -4.71 -14.35
C GLU A 74 -23.52 -5.23 -13.34
N ILE A 75 -23.40 -4.53 -12.21
CA ILE A 75 -22.63 -5.05 -11.09
C ILE A 75 -23.39 -6.22 -10.44
N HIS A 76 -22.68 -7.32 -10.20
CA HIS A 76 -23.22 -8.48 -9.49
C HIS A 76 -22.80 -8.53 -8.01
N GLY A 77 -22.08 -7.52 -7.54
CA GLY A 77 -21.62 -7.39 -6.18
C GLY A 77 -20.80 -6.13 -5.98
N ILE A 78 -20.56 -5.81 -4.71
CA ILE A 78 -19.78 -4.64 -4.28
C ILE A 78 -18.38 -4.72 -4.93
N LEU A 79 -17.90 -3.59 -5.44
CA LEU A 79 -16.54 -3.49 -5.96
C LEU A 79 -15.56 -3.83 -4.85
N ASN A 80 -14.74 -4.85 -5.08
CA ASN A 80 -13.65 -5.23 -4.19
C ASN A 80 -12.34 -4.73 -4.79
N GLY A 81 -11.68 -3.78 -4.14
CA GLY A 81 -10.47 -3.21 -4.73
C GLY A 81 -9.31 -4.19 -4.80
N HIS A 82 -9.23 -5.22 -3.96
CA HIS A 82 -8.24 -6.30 -4.17
C HIS A 82 -8.47 -7.04 -5.50
N ARG A 83 -9.73 -7.27 -5.86
CA ARG A 83 -10.08 -7.85 -7.17
C ARG A 83 -9.74 -6.90 -8.31
N LEU A 84 -9.84 -5.59 -8.09
CA LEU A 84 -9.44 -4.58 -9.07
C LEU A 84 -7.92 -4.64 -9.31
N HIS A 85 -7.10 -4.68 -8.25
CA HIS A 85 -5.65 -4.89 -8.35
C HIS A 85 -5.29 -6.18 -9.09
N GLN A 86 -5.99 -7.28 -8.79
CA GLN A 86 -5.82 -8.55 -9.49
C GLN A 86 -6.20 -8.45 -10.97
N THR A 87 -7.32 -7.79 -11.28
CA THR A 87 -7.78 -7.61 -12.67
C THR A 87 -6.76 -6.81 -13.47
N VAL A 88 -6.21 -5.73 -12.90
CA VAL A 88 -5.16 -4.93 -13.56
C VAL A 88 -3.92 -5.78 -13.84
N LEU A 89 -3.48 -6.59 -12.88
CA LEU A 89 -2.36 -7.50 -13.09
C LEU A 89 -2.65 -8.55 -14.18
N ASP A 90 -3.86 -9.12 -14.20
CA ASP A 90 -4.29 -10.07 -15.23
C ASP A 90 -4.28 -9.40 -16.61
N MET A 91 -4.73 -8.14 -16.70
CA MET A 91 -4.72 -7.34 -17.93
C MET A 91 -3.29 -7.02 -18.38
N VAL A 92 -2.41 -6.58 -17.48
CA VAL A 92 -0.99 -6.34 -17.77
C VAL A 92 -0.33 -7.61 -18.30
N SER A 93 -0.60 -8.74 -17.66
CA SER A 93 -0.08 -10.05 -18.08
C SER A 93 -0.64 -10.46 -19.44
N PHE A 94 -1.93 -10.21 -19.69
CA PHE A 94 -2.58 -10.45 -20.98
C PHE A 94 -1.96 -9.61 -22.10
N PHE A 95 -1.70 -8.33 -21.86
CA PHE A 95 -1.08 -7.45 -22.85
C PHE A 95 0.37 -7.81 -23.14
N ASN A 96 1.12 -8.17 -22.10
CA ASN A 96 2.48 -8.63 -22.27
C ASN A 96 2.54 -9.95 -23.06
N PHE A 97 1.68 -10.92 -22.74
CA PHE A 97 1.69 -12.22 -23.41
C PHE A 97 1.23 -12.15 -24.88
N ASN A 98 0.24 -11.31 -25.19
CA ASN A 98 -0.34 -11.27 -26.55
C ASN A 98 0.31 -10.23 -27.46
N PHE A 99 0.86 -9.15 -26.91
CA PHE A 99 1.36 -8.01 -27.69
C PHE A 99 2.78 -7.61 -27.33
N GLU A 100 3.45 -8.35 -26.43
CA GLU A 100 4.80 -8.02 -25.91
C GLU A 100 4.87 -6.61 -25.32
N MET A 101 3.72 -6.06 -24.93
CA MET A 101 3.61 -4.72 -24.39
C MET A 101 4.12 -4.71 -22.96
N VAL A 102 5.02 -3.78 -22.67
CA VAL A 102 5.57 -3.57 -21.32
C VAL A 102 4.97 -2.29 -20.75
N PHE A 103 4.31 -2.41 -19.61
CA PHE A 103 3.79 -1.25 -18.89
C PHE A 103 4.90 -0.61 -18.06
N PRO A 104 4.92 0.73 -18.00
CA PRO A 104 5.86 1.43 -17.15
C PRO A 104 5.61 1.16 -15.64
N PRO A 105 6.64 1.33 -14.79
CA PRO A 105 6.45 1.36 -13.34
C PRO A 105 5.55 2.52 -12.91
N ILE A 106 4.87 2.37 -11.77
CA ILE A 106 4.03 3.44 -11.22
C ILE A 106 4.87 4.69 -10.92
N ASN A 107 4.24 5.86 -10.99
CA ASN A 107 4.88 7.13 -10.65
C ASN A 107 5.05 7.28 -9.12
N HIS A 108 5.92 6.45 -8.55
CA HIS A 108 6.09 6.29 -7.10
C HIS A 108 6.48 7.60 -6.42
N LYS A 109 7.29 8.46 -7.05
CA LYS A 109 7.71 9.75 -6.45
C LYS A 109 6.52 10.69 -6.22
N LEU A 110 5.63 10.83 -7.21
CA LEU A 110 4.44 11.69 -7.08
C LEU A 110 3.38 11.03 -6.20
N LEU A 111 3.18 9.72 -6.32
CA LEU A 111 2.24 8.97 -5.47
C LEU A 111 2.66 8.96 -4.00
N LEU A 112 3.97 8.94 -3.72
CA LEU A 112 4.53 9.06 -2.38
C LEU A 112 4.24 10.45 -1.81
N TYR A 113 4.58 11.51 -2.55
CA TYR A 113 4.28 12.89 -2.13
C TYR A 113 2.79 13.07 -1.83
N LYS A 114 1.95 12.57 -2.73
CA LYS A 114 0.49 12.60 -2.58
C LYS A 114 0.03 11.85 -1.34
N SER A 115 0.54 10.64 -1.12
CA SER A 115 0.17 9.82 0.05
C SER A 115 0.65 10.45 1.37
N VAL A 116 1.85 11.03 1.40
CA VAL A 116 2.39 11.77 2.55
C VAL A 116 1.51 12.98 2.86
N ARG A 117 1.12 13.75 1.83
CA ARG A 117 0.20 14.89 1.97
C ARG A 117 -1.17 14.43 2.47
N ASP A 118 -1.75 13.41 1.86
CA ASP A 118 -3.10 12.97 2.17
C ASP A 118 -3.18 12.36 3.58
N LEU A 119 -2.09 11.76 4.09
CA LEU A 119 -1.96 11.25 5.46
C LEU A 119 -1.47 12.31 6.47
N GLY A 120 -1.18 13.54 6.04
CA GLY A 120 -0.71 14.62 6.92
C GLY A 120 0.66 14.33 7.56
N LEU A 121 1.49 13.54 6.91
CA LEU A 121 2.78 13.08 7.42
C LEU A 121 3.87 14.15 7.26
N THR A 122 4.99 14.01 7.99
CA THR A 122 6.16 14.91 7.85
C THR A 122 6.98 14.57 6.61
N VAL A 123 7.78 15.53 6.14
CA VAL A 123 8.61 15.39 4.93
C VAL A 123 9.67 14.30 5.07
N ASP A 124 10.12 14.00 6.30
CA ASP A 124 11.14 12.97 6.56
C ASP A 124 10.71 11.58 6.11
N ILE A 125 9.40 11.31 6.14
CA ILE A 125 8.83 10.05 5.68
C ILE A 125 9.03 9.89 4.16
N TYR A 126 9.00 10.98 3.40
CA TYR A 126 9.32 10.94 1.97
C TYR A 126 10.74 10.43 1.72
N MET A 127 11.72 10.89 2.51
CA MET A 127 13.11 10.47 2.38
C MET A 127 13.32 9.04 2.89
N ALA A 128 12.74 8.71 4.04
CA ALA A 128 12.82 7.37 4.60
C ALA A 128 12.25 6.30 3.66
N VAL A 129 11.14 6.58 2.98
CA VAL A 129 10.55 5.62 2.03
C VAL A 129 11.44 5.41 0.81
N ASN A 130 12.10 6.44 0.28
CA ASN A 130 13.02 6.29 -0.83
C ASN A 130 14.22 5.41 -0.44
N HIS A 131 14.81 5.64 0.74
CA HIS A 131 15.89 4.79 1.23
C HIS A 131 15.45 3.35 1.48
N LEU A 132 14.26 3.13 2.07
CA LEU A 132 13.73 1.77 2.25
C LEU A 132 13.44 1.08 0.90
N ALA A 133 12.99 1.82 -0.10
CA ALA A 133 12.77 1.29 -1.44
C ALA A 133 14.08 0.91 -2.14
N GLU A 134 15.15 1.69 -1.94
CA GLU A 134 16.50 1.38 -2.41
C GLU A 134 17.05 0.11 -1.73
N ILE A 135 16.91 0.01 -0.41
CA ILE A 135 17.35 -1.16 0.39
C ILE A 135 16.65 -2.45 -0.07
N LEU A 136 15.35 -2.40 -0.34
CA LEU A 136 14.56 -3.56 -0.76
C LEU A 136 14.55 -3.77 -2.30
N GLU A 137 15.29 -2.95 -3.05
CA GLU A 137 15.38 -2.98 -4.51
C GLU A 137 14.02 -2.94 -5.23
N TYR A 138 13.07 -2.16 -4.70
CA TYR A 138 11.73 -2.07 -5.27
C TYR A 138 11.71 -1.21 -6.54
N ASN A 139 11.40 -1.85 -7.66
CA ASN A 139 11.24 -1.18 -8.96
C ASN A 139 9.81 -0.67 -9.23
N PHE A 140 8.87 -0.93 -8.32
CA PHE A 140 7.44 -0.59 -8.42
C PHE A 140 6.80 -0.93 -9.78
N SER A 141 7.26 -2.02 -10.40
CA SER A 141 6.72 -2.57 -11.64
C SER A 141 5.77 -3.74 -11.35
N TYR A 142 4.82 -4.00 -12.25
CA TYR A 142 3.92 -5.15 -12.09
C TYR A 142 4.68 -6.48 -12.28
N PRO A 143 4.51 -7.46 -11.37
CA PRO A 143 5.20 -8.74 -11.46
C PRO A 143 4.53 -9.64 -12.50
N ILE A 144 4.99 -9.57 -13.74
CA ILE A 144 4.44 -10.36 -14.86
C ILE A 144 4.91 -11.83 -14.79
N HIS A 145 6.20 -12.03 -14.50
CA HIS A 145 6.85 -13.35 -14.61
C HIS A 145 6.75 -14.16 -13.31
N ASN A 146 6.77 -13.49 -12.16
CA ASN A 146 6.86 -14.15 -10.87
C ASN A 146 5.49 -14.35 -10.25
N LYS A 147 4.87 -15.50 -10.54
CA LYS A 147 3.57 -15.86 -9.98
C LYS A 147 3.56 -15.98 -8.45
N ARG A 148 4.73 -16.18 -7.82
CA ARG A 148 4.85 -16.24 -6.35
C ARG A 148 4.65 -14.86 -5.70
N LEU A 149 4.85 -13.79 -6.47
CA LEU A 149 4.61 -12.42 -6.02
C LEU A 149 3.16 -11.98 -6.27
N HIS A 150 2.32 -12.79 -6.90
CA HIS A 150 0.91 -12.43 -7.06
C HIS A 150 0.23 -12.33 -5.70
N GLY A 151 -0.44 -11.19 -5.48
CA GLY A 151 -1.11 -10.88 -4.23
C GLY A 151 -0.62 -9.56 -3.65
N THR A 152 -0.94 -9.34 -2.37
CA THR A 152 -0.70 -8.08 -1.67
C THR A 152 0.76 -7.60 -1.74
N THR A 153 1.73 -8.52 -1.78
CA THR A 153 3.16 -8.19 -1.74
C THR A 153 3.76 -7.81 -3.08
N GLY A 154 3.16 -8.22 -4.20
CA GLY A 154 3.68 -7.90 -5.53
C GLY A 154 3.00 -6.71 -6.20
N TYR A 155 1.87 -6.23 -5.68
CA TYR A 155 1.24 -5.05 -6.25
C TYR A 155 2.04 -3.79 -5.87
N PRO A 156 2.45 -2.96 -6.86
CA PRO A 156 3.37 -1.85 -6.60
C PRO A 156 2.77 -0.77 -5.69
N GLU A 157 1.44 -0.55 -5.73
CA GLU A 157 0.76 0.38 -4.82
C GLU A 157 0.75 -0.13 -3.38
N TYR A 158 0.56 -1.44 -3.17
CA TYR A 158 0.65 -2.04 -1.84
C TYR A 158 2.07 -2.00 -1.29
N GLN A 159 3.08 -2.22 -2.13
CA GLN A 159 4.48 -2.06 -1.74
C GLN A 159 4.75 -0.64 -1.27
N LEU A 160 4.34 0.36 -2.08
CA LEU A 160 4.54 1.77 -1.75
C LEU A 160 3.89 2.15 -0.41
N ALA A 161 2.63 1.77 -0.18
CA ALA A 161 2.00 2.09 1.10
C ALA A 161 2.52 1.27 2.26
N SER A 162 2.94 0.03 2.04
CA SER A 162 3.58 -0.76 3.09
C SER A 162 4.87 -0.07 3.55
N LEU A 163 5.67 0.46 2.62
CA LEU A 163 6.85 1.27 2.94
C LEU A 163 6.49 2.55 3.70
N ILE A 164 5.44 3.27 3.28
CA ILE A 164 4.98 4.48 3.98
C ILE A 164 4.62 4.14 5.42
N VAL A 165 3.83 3.09 5.65
CA VAL A 165 3.43 2.66 6.98
C VAL A 165 4.65 2.25 7.82
N ILE A 166 5.61 1.51 7.25
CA ILE A 166 6.84 1.11 7.95
C ILE A 166 7.67 2.34 8.32
N ALA A 167 7.87 3.27 7.39
CA ALA A 167 8.59 4.52 7.63
C ALA A 167 7.91 5.36 8.71
N THR A 168 6.57 5.48 8.66
CA THR A 168 5.80 6.13 9.72
C THR A 168 5.99 5.41 11.06
N LYS A 169 5.94 4.08 11.11
CA LYS A 169 6.18 3.34 12.37
C LYS A 169 7.60 3.53 12.92
N LEU A 170 8.61 3.64 12.05
CA LEU A 170 10.00 3.82 12.46
C LEU A 170 10.28 5.22 12.99
N SER A 171 9.74 6.25 12.33
CA SER A 171 9.92 7.64 12.74
C SER A 171 8.95 8.08 13.85
N GLN A 172 7.70 7.62 13.77
CA GLN A 172 6.56 8.05 14.57
C GLN A 172 5.76 6.83 15.06
N PRO A 173 6.24 6.09 16.06
CA PRO A 173 5.55 4.91 16.54
C PRO A 173 4.19 5.26 17.18
N PHE A 174 3.25 4.32 17.09
CA PHE A 174 1.87 4.43 17.61
C PHE A 174 1.75 4.05 19.09
N ASP A 175 2.86 4.02 19.83
CA ASP A 175 2.92 3.58 21.23
C ASP A 175 3.07 4.77 22.19
N ASP A 176 2.81 4.50 23.47
CA ASP A 176 2.93 5.50 24.54
C ASP A 176 4.36 5.60 25.09
N ILE A 177 5.32 4.86 24.51
CA ILE A 177 6.71 4.84 24.96
C ILE A 177 7.39 6.16 24.56
N GLN A 178 7.94 6.86 25.54
CA GLN A 178 8.72 8.07 25.31
C GLN A 178 10.12 7.69 24.80
N ARG A 179 10.44 8.14 23.58
CA ARG A 179 11.77 8.01 22.98
C ARG A 179 12.40 9.39 22.91
N HIS A 180 13.70 9.49 23.18
CA HIS A 180 14.40 10.77 23.22
C HIS A 180 15.41 10.86 22.07
N PRO A 181 15.30 11.88 21.18
CA PRO A 181 16.26 12.09 20.11
C PRO A 181 17.64 12.46 20.67
N GLU A 182 18.68 12.24 19.87
CA GLU A 182 20.06 12.56 20.25
C GLU A 182 20.37 14.06 20.15
N GLY A 183 19.77 14.73 19.18
CA GLY A 183 19.95 16.16 18.95
C GLY A 183 18.66 16.87 18.56
N ASN A 184 18.64 18.20 18.71
CA ASN A 184 17.53 19.06 18.28
C ASN A 184 17.34 19.07 16.74
N LEU A 185 18.38 18.70 15.99
CA LEU A 185 18.37 18.61 14.53
C LEU A 185 17.90 17.26 14.01
N ASP A 186 17.64 16.28 14.89
CA ASP A 186 17.12 14.99 14.49
C ASP A 186 15.70 15.18 13.94
N ALA A 187 15.47 14.70 12.72
CA ALA A 187 14.16 14.66 12.07
C ALA A 187 13.08 14.02 12.97
N LYS A 188 13.51 13.13 13.87
CA LYS A 188 12.63 12.41 14.80
C LYS A 188 12.27 13.22 16.05
N ALA A 189 12.72 14.47 16.18
CA ALA A 189 12.39 15.33 17.32
C ALA A 189 10.95 15.85 17.31
N ALA A 190 10.34 16.01 16.14
CA ALA A 190 8.94 16.40 16.02
C ALA A 190 8.04 15.16 16.05
N ARG A 191 7.20 15.01 17.08
CA ARG A 191 6.29 13.87 17.24
C ARG A 191 4.85 14.21 16.83
N ILE A 192 4.20 13.29 16.13
CA ILE A 192 2.76 13.42 15.81
C ILE A 192 1.92 13.10 17.06
N ASN A 193 0.99 13.99 17.40
CA ASN A 193 -0.05 13.68 18.37
C ASN A 193 -1.15 12.86 17.68
N TRP A 194 -1.09 11.54 17.83
CA TRP A 194 -2.00 10.62 17.14
C TRP A 194 -3.49 10.79 17.51
N ALA A 195 -3.81 11.22 18.73
CA ALA A 195 -5.19 11.46 19.14
C ALA A 195 -5.78 12.68 18.41
N LYS A 196 -5.01 13.77 18.32
CA LYS A 196 -5.40 14.96 17.54
C LYS A 196 -5.39 14.70 16.04
N TRP A 197 -4.43 13.90 15.56
CA TRP A 197 -4.40 13.48 14.18
C TRP A 197 -5.66 12.69 13.81
N GLN A 198 -6.09 11.78 14.69
CA GLN A 198 -7.31 11.00 14.47
C GLN A 198 -8.55 11.89 14.45
N SER A 199 -8.67 12.89 15.33
CA SER A 199 -9.79 13.83 15.24
C SER A 199 -9.75 14.57 13.90
N ILE A 200 -8.66 15.25 13.55
CA ILE A 200 -8.53 16.03 12.30
C ILE A 200 -8.80 15.18 11.04
N MET A 201 -8.39 13.91 11.04
CA MET A 201 -8.57 13.04 9.88
C MET A 201 -9.96 12.43 9.76
N PHE A 202 -10.70 12.31 10.86
CA PHE A 202 -12.05 11.75 10.91
C PHE A 202 -13.15 12.80 11.15
N ASP A 203 -12.80 14.06 11.45
CA ASP A 203 -13.68 15.19 11.81
C ASP A 203 -14.55 15.74 10.66
N ASP A 204 -14.83 14.93 9.65
CA ASP A 204 -16.00 15.16 8.79
C ASP A 204 -17.09 14.14 9.18
N PRO A 205 -17.89 14.39 10.24
CA PRO A 205 -19.26 13.93 10.25
C PRO A 205 -19.96 14.81 9.21
N ILE A 206 -19.88 14.39 7.95
CA ILE A 206 -20.87 14.85 6.97
C ILE A 206 -22.21 14.43 7.60
N GLU A 207 -23.03 15.41 7.98
CA GLU A 207 -24.43 15.15 8.32
C GLU A 207 -25.03 14.40 7.11
N GLY A 208 -25.35 13.12 7.30
CA GLY A 208 -25.80 12.24 6.23
C GLY A 208 -24.90 11.04 5.92
N MET A 209 -25.24 10.32 4.86
CA MET A 209 -24.50 9.12 4.42
C MET A 209 -23.33 9.52 3.50
N LYS A 210 -22.14 8.93 3.74
CA LYS A 210 -20.99 9.17 2.85
C LYS A 210 -21.27 8.57 1.47
N ARG A 211 -21.17 9.42 0.44
CA ARG A 211 -21.34 9.00 -0.94
C ARG A 211 -20.40 7.84 -1.31
N GLY A 212 -20.99 6.79 -1.85
CA GLY A 212 -20.40 5.49 -2.18
C GLY A 212 -20.52 4.40 -1.11
N ASP A 213 -20.91 4.72 0.12
CA ASP A 213 -21.22 3.71 1.13
C ASP A 213 -22.67 3.19 1.02
N GLU A 214 -23.51 3.82 0.20
CA GLU A 214 -24.92 3.43 -0.01
C GLU A 214 -25.05 2.02 -0.60
N ILE A 215 -24.10 1.63 -1.46
CA ILE A 215 -24.05 0.30 -2.09
C ILE A 215 -23.69 -0.80 -1.08
N LYS A 216 -23.02 -0.45 0.02
CA LYS A 216 -22.50 -1.41 1.01
C LYS A 216 -23.49 -1.72 2.12
N ILE A 217 -24.61 -1.00 2.19
CA ILE A 217 -25.64 -1.19 3.22
C ILE A 217 -26.14 -2.63 3.19
N THR A 218 -26.16 -3.26 4.37
CA THR A 218 -26.80 -4.56 4.59
C THR A 218 -28.14 -4.39 5.32
N ASP A 219 -28.99 -5.40 5.24
CA ASP A 219 -30.31 -5.41 5.91
C ASP A 219 -30.21 -5.12 7.42
N ALA A 220 -29.11 -5.53 8.06
CA ALA A 220 -28.87 -5.30 9.49
C ALA A 220 -28.52 -3.84 9.81
N ASP A 221 -27.94 -3.11 8.86
CA ASP A 221 -27.51 -1.73 9.05
C ASP A 221 -28.69 -0.77 8.92
N VAL A 222 -29.74 -1.12 8.16
CA VAL A 222 -30.97 -0.33 8.01
C VAL A 222 -31.60 -0.02 9.37
N PHE A 223 -31.53 -0.96 10.33
CA PHE A 223 -32.07 -0.76 11.67
C PHE A 223 -31.28 0.24 12.53
N LYS A 224 -30.05 0.60 12.13
CA LYS A 224 -29.17 1.50 12.90
C LYS A 224 -29.10 2.90 12.29
N MET A 225 -29.73 3.13 11.15
CA MET A 225 -29.66 4.40 10.41
C MET A 225 -30.49 5.49 11.08
N THR A 226 -29.99 6.72 11.01
CA THR A 226 -30.79 7.91 11.32
C THR A 226 -31.78 8.20 10.19
N GLY A 227 -32.82 8.99 10.47
CA GLY A 227 -33.80 9.39 9.45
C GLY A 227 -33.16 10.05 8.23
N GLU A 228 -32.20 10.94 8.44
CA GLU A 228 -31.46 11.62 7.37
C GLU A 228 -30.63 10.64 6.52
N GLN A 229 -29.94 9.68 7.14
CA GLN A 229 -29.21 8.64 6.42
C GLN A 229 -30.12 7.76 5.58
N MET A 230 -31.34 7.50 6.06
CA MET A 230 -32.35 6.75 5.32
C MET A 230 -32.86 7.55 4.12
N ASP A 231 -33.11 8.85 4.29
CA ASP A 231 -33.52 9.74 3.21
C ASP A 231 -32.44 9.85 2.12
N ASP A 232 -31.17 9.99 2.52
CA ASP A 232 -30.02 9.98 1.60
C ASP A 232 -29.95 8.67 0.81
N TRP A 233 -30.11 7.53 1.50
CA TRP A 233 -30.12 6.22 0.86
C TRP A 233 -31.29 6.07 -0.13
N MET A 234 -32.49 6.52 0.25
CA MET A 234 -33.67 6.50 -0.62
C MET A 234 -33.49 7.41 -1.83
N ASN A 235 -32.87 8.58 -1.66
CA ASN A 235 -32.53 9.50 -2.74
C ASN A 235 -31.53 8.87 -3.72
N TRP A 236 -30.46 8.25 -3.18
CA TRP A 236 -29.51 7.50 -3.98
C TRP A 236 -30.17 6.32 -4.73
N TYR A 237 -31.07 5.60 -4.06
CA TYR A 237 -31.80 4.49 -4.66
C TYR A 237 -32.72 4.96 -5.78
N HIS A 238 -33.45 6.07 -5.59
CA HIS A 238 -34.28 6.67 -6.60
C HIS A 238 -33.45 7.09 -7.83
N LYS A 239 -32.31 7.77 -7.63
CA LYS A 239 -31.42 8.16 -8.72
C LYS A 239 -30.84 6.96 -9.49
N THR A 240 -30.41 5.94 -8.76
CA THR A 240 -29.60 4.84 -9.30
C THR A 240 -30.47 3.72 -9.87
N TRP A 241 -31.53 3.30 -9.17
CA TRP A 241 -32.26 2.05 -9.43
C TRP A 241 -33.63 2.23 -10.09
N ILE A 242 -34.28 3.39 -9.94
CA ILE A 242 -35.51 3.67 -10.68
C ILE A 242 -35.14 3.83 -12.17
N ASP A 243 -35.75 2.99 -13.01
CA ASP A 243 -35.52 2.91 -14.45
C ASP A 243 -36.70 3.56 -15.17
N ASP A 244 -36.45 4.16 -16.33
CA ASP A 244 -37.50 4.72 -17.20
C ASP A 244 -38.24 3.63 -18.00
N ARG A 245 -38.27 2.39 -17.49
CA ARG A 245 -39.07 1.33 -18.11
C ARG A 245 -40.53 1.66 -17.88
N ASP A 246 -41.35 1.38 -18.87
CA ASP A 246 -42.81 1.43 -18.73
C ASP A 246 -43.20 0.58 -17.52
N GLN A 247 -43.55 1.27 -16.43
CA GLN A 247 -43.93 0.60 -15.21
C GLN A 247 -45.22 -0.16 -15.52
N LYS A 248 -45.27 -1.44 -15.13
CA LYS A 248 -46.47 -2.26 -15.34
C LYS A 248 -47.67 -1.77 -14.53
N VAL A 249 -47.45 -0.86 -13.60
CA VAL A 249 -48.49 -0.20 -12.80
C VAL A 249 -49.13 0.93 -13.59
N PRO A 250 -50.47 1.04 -13.58
CA PRO A 250 -51.19 2.15 -14.20
C PRO A 250 -50.68 3.50 -13.69
N GLN A 251 -50.48 4.46 -14.60
CA GLN A 251 -50.03 5.82 -14.29
C GLN A 251 -50.91 6.50 -13.23
N GLN A 252 -52.20 6.21 -13.24
CA GLN A 252 -53.18 6.69 -12.25
C GLN A 252 -52.82 6.33 -10.81
N ILE A 253 -52.16 5.19 -10.57
CA ILE A 253 -51.72 4.80 -9.22
C ILE A 253 -50.43 5.53 -8.85
N LEU A 254 -49.54 5.78 -9.82
CA LEU A 254 -48.31 6.53 -9.60
C LEU A 254 -48.59 8.01 -9.30
N GLU A 255 -49.63 8.57 -9.90
CA GLU A 255 -50.10 9.93 -9.61
C GLU A 255 -50.60 10.09 -8.16
N LEU A 256 -51.07 9.00 -7.52
CA LEU A 256 -51.45 9.03 -6.10
C LEU A 256 -50.24 9.10 -5.17
N PHE A 257 -49.05 8.74 -5.66
CA PHE A 257 -47.80 8.70 -4.90
C PHE A 257 -46.68 9.39 -5.68
N PRO A 258 -46.76 10.72 -5.90
CA PRO A 258 -45.76 11.44 -6.67
C PRO A 258 -44.39 11.32 -5.98
N LEU A 259 -43.39 10.92 -6.75
CA LEU A 259 -42.01 10.94 -6.28
C LEU A 259 -41.51 12.39 -6.29
N PRO A 260 -40.79 12.83 -5.25
CA PRO A 260 -40.16 14.15 -5.28
C PRO A 260 -39.16 14.23 -6.42
N ASP A 261 -39.17 15.34 -7.16
CA ASP A 261 -38.15 15.64 -8.15
C ASP A 261 -36.81 15.82 -7.43
N ILE A 262 -35.99 14.77 -7.46
CA ILE A 262 -34.62 14.87 -6.96
C ILE A 262 -33.89 15.76 -7.96
N ILE A 263 -33.54 16.97 -7.54
CA ILE A 263 -32.59 17.80 -8.26
C ILE A 263 -31.36 16.93 -8.42
N PRO A 264 -30.93 16.58 -9.65
CA PRO A 264 -29.66 15.91 -9.80
C PRO A 264 -28.66 16.87 -9.19
N GLU A 265 -28.10 16.50 -8.04
CA GLU A 265 -26.88 17.16 -7.59
C GLU A 265 -25.95 17.01 -8.77
N THR A 266 -25.83 18.12 -9.50
CA THR A 266 -24.87 18.30 -10.56
C THR A 266 -23.57 17.81 -9.94
N THR A 267 -22.72 17.21 -10.76
CA THR A 267 -21.32 16.91 -10.48
C THR A 267 -20.54 18.19 -10.14
N MET A 268 -21.04 19.04 -9.23
CA MET A 268 -20.25 19.98 -8.44
C MET A 268 -19.26 19.09 -7.73
N GLY A 269 -18.02 19.11 -8.25
CA GLY A 269 -16.95 18.25 -7.79
C GLY A 269 -16.96 18.25 -6.27
N ILE A 270 -17.01 17.06 -5.69
CA ILE A 270 -16.83 16.88 -4.26
C ILE A 270 -15.51 17.56 -3.95
N VAL A 271 -15.58 18.78 -3.39
CA VAL A 271 -14.42 19.45 -2.85
C VAL A 271 -14.16 18.70 -1.56
N ASP A 272 -13.48 17.55 -1.66
CA ASP A 272 -12.82 16.98 -0.50
C ASP A 272 -12.04 18.14 0.14
N PRO A 273 -12.10 18.31 1.47
CA PRO A 273 -11.37 19.37 2.14
C PRO A 273 -9.92 19.35 1.63
N ASP A 274 -9.43 20.51 1.20
CA ASP A 274 -8.13 20.61 0.54
C ASP A 274 -7.09 19.84 1.38
N PRO A 275 -6.52 18.74 0.86
CA PRO A 275 -5.64 17.87 1.63
C PRO A 275 -4.44 18.65 2.19
N ILE A 276 -4.09 19.77 1.58
CA ILE A 276 -3.06 20.70 2.03
C ILE A 276 -3.46 21.38 3.35
N ASN A 277 -4.70 21.84 3.48
CA ASN A 277 -5.17 22.52 4.69
C ASN A 277 -5.25 21.55 5.87
N ARG A 278 -5.71 20.32 5.61
CA ARG A 278 -5.72 19.25 6.62
C ARG A 278 -4.30 18.87 7.07
N ALA A 279 -3.37 18.73 6.13
CA ALA A 279 -1.97 18.47 6.47
C ALA A 279 -1.35 19.61 7.30
N LYS A 280 -1.64 20.87 6.96
CA LYS A 280 -1.21 22.04 7.75
C LYS A 280 -1.77 22.01 9.17
N GLU A 281 -3.02 21.59 9.34
CA GLU A 281 -3.63 21.48 10.66
C GLU A 281 -2.97 20.40 11.51
N VAL A 282 -2.71 19.22 10.91
CA VAL A 282 -1.91 18.17 11.56
C VAL A 282 -0.54 18.70 11.97
N HIS A 283 0.16 19.41 11.08
CA HIS A 283 1.50 19.94 11.36
C HIS A 283 1.51 20.96 12.51
N LYS A 284 0.43 21.73 12.71
CA LYS A 284 0.30 22.60 13.90
C LYS A 284 0.19 21.83 15.21
N THR A 285 -0.24 20.56 15.18
CA THR A 285 -0.41 19.73 16.38
C THR A 285 0.84 18.93 16.76
N LEU A 286 1.94 19.06 16.01
CA LEU A 286 3.19 18.37 16.28
C LEU A 286 3.77 18.80 17.64
N THR A 287 4.24 17.82 18.41
CA THR A 287 4.88 18.04 19.71
C THR A 287 6.38 17.88 19.60
N LEU A 288 7.15 18.88 20.01
CA LEU A 288 8.61 18.81 20.00
C LEU A 288 9.11 18.04 21.24
N GLN A 289 9.88 16.99 21.01
CA GLN A 289 10.56 16.24 22.07
C GLN A 289 11.92 16.87 22.38
N LYS A 290 12.25 16.99 23.66
CA LYS A 290 13.55 17.49 24.11
C LYS A 290 14.60 16.38 23.95
N PRO A 291 15.77 16.66 23.35
CA PRO A 291 16.85 15.70 23.25
C PRO A 291 17.46 15.45 24.63
N VAL A 292 17.89 14.21 24.84
CA VAL A 292 18.59 13.80 26.06
C VAL A 292 19.92 13.18 25.65
N ALA A 293 21.02 13.84 26.04
CA ALA A 293 22.37 13.33 25.85
C ALA A 293 22.62 12.14 26.78
N ARG A 294 23.35 11.13 26.29
CA ARG A 294 23.79 10.00 27.12
C ARG A 294 24.80 10.54 28.13
N MET A 295 24.52 10.40 29.43
CA MET A 295 25.53 10.60 30.46
C MET A 295 26.18 9.23 30.73
N ASP A 296 27.52 9.18 30.70
CA ASP A 296 28.33 7.97 30.91
C ASP A 296 28.44 7.54 32.39
N ASP A 297 27.76 8.22 33.31
CA ASP A 297 27.79 7.85 34.71
C ASP A 297 26.90 6.63 34.97
N GLY A 298 27.43 5.64 35.70
CA GLY A 298 27.00 4.24 35.80
C GLY A 298 25.63 3.94 36.42
N GLY A 299 24.65 4.81 36.22
CA GLY A 299 23.23 4.63 36.51
C GLY A 299 22.34 4.95 35.31
N SER A 300 22.73 4.49 34.11
CA SER A 300 21.97 4.75 32.88
C SER A 300 20.53 4.23 33.01
N GLN A 301 19.58 5.14 33.20
CA GLN A 301 18.21 4.89 32.80
C GLN A 301 18.26 4.47 31.32
N ASP A 302 17.56 3.39 30.99
CA ASP A 302 17.54 2.79 29.65
C ASP A 302 16.90 3.78 28.65
N ILE A 303 17.68 4.75 28.14
CA ILE A 303 17.20 5.81 27.23
C ILE A 303 16.85 5.14 25.90
N VAL A 304 15.56 5.01 25.62
CA VAL A 304 15.08 4.44 24.36
C VAL A 304 15.21 5.48 23.25
N ARG A 305 15.92 5.11 22.17
CA ARG A 305 16.09 5.96 21.00
C ARG A 305 14.96 5.81 19.98
N PRO A 306 14.67 6.85 19.19
CA PRO A 306 13.73 6.77 18.07
C PRO A 306 14.11 5.70 17.03
N GLY A 307 13.29 4.65 16.92
CA GLY A 307 13.53 3.47 16.08
C GLY A 307 13.79 2.19 16.89
N GLU A 308 14.11 2.30 18.18
CA GLU A 308 14.24 1.15 19.07
C GLU A 308 12.87 0.65 19.57
N LYS A 309 12.83 -0.62 19.98
CA LYS A 309 11.62 -1.31 20.42
C LYS A 309 10.52 -1.30 19.34
N TYR A 310 10.91 -1.57 18.09
CA TYR A 310 9.97 -1.66 16.96
C TYR A 310 8.98 -2.82 17.14
N ARG A 311 7.68 -2.50 17.18
CA ARG A 311 6.62 -3.50 17.31
C ARG A 311 6.05 -3.90 15.95
N ARG A 312 5.95 -5.20 15.71
CA ARG A 312 5.27 -5.78 14.53
C ARG A 312 3.85 -6.16 14.91
N TYR A 313 2.92 -5.94 13.97
CA TYR A 313 1.51 -6.27 14.14
C TYR A 313 1.14 -7.31 13.10
N ARG A 314 0.63 -8.46 13.54
CA ARG A 314 0.23 -9.56 12.66
C ARG A 314 -1.25 -9.49 12.31
N THR A 315 -2.07 -9.09 13.27
CA THR A 315 -3.53 -9.05 13.16
C THR A 315 -4.05 -7.64 13.40
N VAL A 316 -5.29 -7.40 12.97
CA VAL A 316 -5.96 -6.12 13.16
C VAL A 316 -6.25 -5.86 14.65
N GLU A 317 -6.40 -6.92 15.44
CA GLU A 317 -6.71 -6.86 16.88
C GLU A 317 -5.51 -6.41 17.73
N GLU A 318 -4.29 -6.60 17.22
CA GLU A 318 -3.06 -6.16 17.91
C GLU A 318 -2.77 -4.66 17.73
N LEU A 319 -3.51 -3.97 16.85
CA LEU A 319 -3.29 -2.56 16.53
C LEU A 319 -3.88 -1.66 17.63
N PRO A 320 -3.11 -0.69 18.15
CA PRO A 320 -3.65 0.44 18.91
C PRO A 320 -4.74 1.17 18.11
N GLU A 321 -5.68 1.83 18.80
CA GLU A 321 -6.79 2.54 18.16
C GLU A 321 -6.32 3.57 17.11
N SER A 322 -5.31 4.36 17.47
CA SER A 322 -4.65 5.32 16.57
C SER A 322 -3.99 4.64 15.35
N ALA A 323 -3.34 3.50 15.56
CA ALA A 323 -2.75 2.73 14.47
C ALA A 323 -3.84 2.15 13.57
N LYS A 324 -4.93 1.64 14.13
CA LYS A 324 -6.07 1.11 13.36
C LYS A 324 -6.66 2.19 12.46
N ALA A 325 -6.87 3.39 13.00
CA ALA A 325 -7.33 4.56 12.25
C ALA A 325 -6.36 4.94 11.11
N PHE A 326 -5.05 4.91 11.36
CA PHE A 326 -4.03 5.16 10.35
C PHE A 326 -4.01 4.12 9.23
N PHE A 327 -4.01 2.83 9.59
CA PHE A 327 -4.05 1.73 8.63
C PHE A 327 -5.35 1.74 7.80
N GLU A 328 -6.46 2.17 8.39
CA GLU A 328 -7.74 2.32 7.68
C GLU A 328 -7.67 3.40 6.60
N ILE A 329 -7.12 4.58 6.91
CA ILE A 329 -6.96 5.67 5.93
C ILE A 329 -5.95 5.27 4.85
N ALA A 330 -4.83 4.66 5.22
CA ALA A 330 -3.86 4.14 4.26
C ALA A 330 -4.48 3.07 3.33
N ALA A 331 -5.31 2.18 3.89
CA ALA A 331 -6.03 1.18 3.11
C ALA A 331 -7.05 1.81 2.15
N ARG A 332 -7.78 2.84 2.61
CA ARG A 332 -8.72 3.60 1.80
C ARG A 332 -8.05 4.29 0.62
N ASN A 333 -6.86 4.86 0.79
CA ASN A 333 -6.11 5.55 -0.28
C ASN A 333 -5.71 4.62 -1.45
N ILE A 334 -5.60 3.32 -1.21
CA ILE A 334 -5.28 2.30 -2.24
C ILE A 334 -6.53 1.50 -2.66
N GLY A 335 -7.65 1.72 -2.00
CA GLY A 335 -8.89 0.98 -2.24
C GLY A 335 -8.84 -0.47 -1.74
N THR A 336 -8.15 -0.75 -0.64
CA THR A 336 -8.07 -2.11 -0.05
C THR A 336 -8.73 -2.18 1.33
N SER A 337 -8.94 -3.40 1.84
CA SER A 337 -9.33 -3.62 3.24
C SER A 337 -8.15 -3.48 4.19
N ILE A 338 -8.44 -3.10 5.44
CA ILE A 338 -7.46 -3.00 6.53
C ILE A 338 -6.69 -4.32 6.75
N GLN A 339 -7.38 -5.46 6.67
CA GLN A 339 -6.77 -6.78 6.86
C GLN A 339 -5.68 -7.05 5.82
N LYS A 340 -5.94 -6.71 4.55
CA LYS A 340 -4.96 -6.86 3.47
C LYS A 340 -3.81 -5.88 3.62
N MET A 341 -4.07 -4.66 4.09
CA MET A 341 -3.01 -3.69 4.39
C MET A 341 -2.07 -4.21 5.49
N VAL A 342 -2.60 -4.66 6.62
CA VAL A 342 -1.80 -5.23 7.73
C VAL A 342 -0.95 -6.40 7.25
N HIS A 343 -1.53 -7.30 6.45
CA HIS A 343 -0.80 -8.43 5.88
C HIS A 343 0.33 -7.99 4.92
N GLY A 344 0.10 -6.96 4.10
CA GLY A 344 1.11 -6.40 3.19
C GLY A 344 2.29 -5.78 3.95
N VAL A 345 1.97 -4.99 4.98
CA VAL A 345 2.95 -4.37 5.87
C VAL A 345 3.78 -5.44 6.58
N PHE A 346 3.13 -6.41 7.22
CA PHE A 346 3.81 -7.50 7.94
C PHE A 346 4.74 -8.31 7.03
N THR A 347 4.33 -8.57 5.79
CA THR A 347 5.18 -9.32 4.86
C THR A 347 6.38 -8.50 4.38
N THR A 348 6.22 -7.19 4.19
CA THR A 348 7.31 -6.27 3.87
C THR A 348 8.28 -6.15 5.05
N GLU A 349 7.79 -6.13 6.29
CA GLU A 349 8.61 -6.15 7.50
C GLU A 349 9.47 -7.42 7.60
N ILE A 350 8.91 -8.59 7.24
CA ILE A 350 9.68 -9.84 7.19
C ILE A 350 10.78 -9.78 6.11
N GLN A 351 10.52 -9.16 4.97
CA GLN A 351 11.53 -9.00 3.92
C GLN A 351 12.66 -8.09 4.37
N LEU A 352 12.33 -6.99 5.07
CA LEU A 352 13.32 -6.10 5.65
C LEU A 352 14.16 -6.81 6.73
N GLU A 353 13.55 -7.64 7.58
CA GLU A 353 14.29 -8.43 8.57
C GLU A 353 15.25 -9.42 7.90
N LYS A 354 14.82 -10.10 6.84
CA LYS A 354 15.70 -10.99 6.09
C LYS A 354 16.90 -10.23 5.51
N TRP A 355 16.65 -9.07 4.91
CA TRP A 355 17.70 -8.21 4.41
C TRP A 355 18.70 -7.81 5.53
N MET A 356 18.21 -7.36 6.69
CA MET A 356 19.06 -7.02 7.84
C MET A 356 19.91 -8.21 8.33
N LEU A 357 19.33 -9.42 8.35
CA LEU A 357 20.05 -10.63 8.76
C LEU A 357 21.11 -11.04 7.73
N ASP A 358 20.80 -10.91 6.44
CA ASP A 358 21.73 -11.22 5.36
C ASP A 358 22.89 -10.22 5.34
N GLU A 359 22.63 -8.94 5.59
CA GLU A 359 23.66 -7.92 5.68
C GLU A 359 24.58 -8.15 6.89
N ARG A 360 24.01 -8.43 8.07
CA ARG A 360 24.81 -8.77 9.25
C ARG A 360 25.66 -10.03 9.06
N ARG A 361 25.19 -11.00 8.26
CA ARG A 361 26.01 -12.17 7.91
C ARG A 361 27.16 -11.81 7.00
N LYS A 362 26.96 -10.91 6.03
CA LYS A 362 28.05 -10.43 5.17
C LYS A 362 29.10 -9.69 5.97
N GLU A 363 28.69 -8.78 6.87
CA GLU A 363 29.62 -8.04 7.74
C GLU A 363 30.49 -8.99 8.58
N LEU A 364 29.90 -10.06 9.13
CA LEU A 364 30.65 -11.07 9.88
C LEU A 364 31.63 -11.85 8.98
N LEU A 365 31.22 -12.22 7.76
CA LEU A 365 32.09 -12.91 6.81
C LEU A 365 33.23 -12.01 6.31
N GLU A 366 32.97 -10.71 6.13
CA GLU A 366 33.97 -9.72 5.77
C GLU A 366 34.99 -9.55 6.92
N GLN A 367 34.53 -9.44 8.17
CA GLN A 367 35.39 -9.40 9.35
C GLN A 367 36.25 -10.67 9.48
N GLU A 368 35.67 -11.86 9.31
CA GLU A 368 36.41 -13.13 9.31
C GLU A 368 37.48 -13.17 8.20
N SER A 369 37.15 -12.65 7.00
CA SER A 369 38.11 -12.59 5.89
C SER A 369 39.23 -11.57 6.11
N GLU A 370 38.94 -10.44 6.76
CA GLU A 370 39.94 -9.43 7.13
C GLU A 370 40.87 -9.95 8.23
N GLU A 371 40.33 -10.70 9.21
CA GLU A 371 41.13 -11.38 10.24
C GLU A 371 42.02 -12.48 9.66
N GLU A 372 41.52 -13.28 8.71
CA GLU A 372 42.30 -14.30 8.01
C GLU A 372 43.42 -13.68 7.15
N ASN A 373 43.13 -12.60 6.44
CA ASN A 373 44.14 -11.86 5.65
C ASN A 373 45.21 -11.22 6.55
N ALA A 374 44.82 -10.63 7.68
CA ALA A 374 45.76 -10.07 8.66
C ALA A 374 46.64 -11.16 9.32
N ALA A 375 46.09 -12.35 9.57
CA ALA A 375 46.85 -13.50 10.06
C ALA A 375 47.85 -14.03 9.02
N GLN A 376 47.49 -14.03 7.73
CA GLN A 376 48.40 -14.39 6.64
C GLN A 376 49.52 -13.35 6.44
N GLU A 377 49.22 -12.05 6.57
CA GLU A 377 50.26 -11.01 6.52
C GLU A 377 51.22 -11.07 7.72
N MET A 378 50.73 -11.34 8.94
CA MET A 378 51.59 -11.54 10.12
C MET A 378 52.50 -12.77 9.99
N THR A 379 52.01 -13.86 9.39
CA THR A 379 52.85 -15.05 9.14
C THR A 379 53.91 -14.80 8.06
N HIS A 380 53.62 -13.96 7.07
CA HIS A 380 54.60 -13.55 6.05
C HIS A 380 55.67 -12.60 6.61
N VAL A 381 55.33 -11.72 7.57
CA VAL A 381 56.30 -10.84 8.23
C VAL A 381 57.22 -11.62 9.18
N VAL A 382 56.69 -12.59 9.94
CA VAL A 382 57.50 -13.46 10.82
C VAL A 382 58.41 -14.42 10.02
N GLY A 383 58.05 -14.75 8.78
CA GLY A 383 58.87 -15.55 7.87
C GLY A 383 60.11 -14.82 7.34
N MET A 384 60.05 -13.51 7.12
CA MET A 384 61.18 -12.71 6.60
C MET A 384 62.27 -12.41 7.64
N ASP A 385 61.96 -12.43 8.94
CA ASP A 385 62.96 -12.24 10.00
C ASP A 385 63.75 -13.51 10.35
N ARG A 386 63.37 -14.69 9.80
CA ARG A 386 63.99 -15.98 10.11
C ARG A 386 65.05 -16.46 9.11
N GLU A 387 65.19 -15.81 7.94
CA GLU A 387 66.13 -16.22 6.88
C GLU A 387 67.49 -15.50 6.91
N VAL A 388 67.78 -14.66 7.90
CA VAL A 388 69.11 -14.03 8.08
C VAL A 388 69.80 -14.60 9.31
N GLY A 389 70.29 -15.84 9.23
CA GLY A 389 71.15 -16.38 10.28
C GLY A 389 71.36 -17.87 10.26
N GLU A 390 71.90 -18.44 9.18
CA GLU A 390 72.62 -19.72 9.25
C GLU A 390 73.58 -19.86 8.06
N GLU A 391 74.79 -19.32 8.21
CA GLU A 391 75.97 -19.75 7.44
C GLU A 391 76.60 -20.95 8.17
N GLY A 392 76.85 -22.02 7.41
CA GLY A 392 77.15 -23.35 7.93
C GLY A 392 78.58 -23.60 8.42
N PHE A 393 78.80 -24.81 8.93
CA PHE A 393 80.11 -25.48 8.91
C PHE A 393 79.92 -27.00 8.88
N ASP A 394 80.69 -27.62 8.00
CA ASP A 394 80.66 -29.01 7.51
C ASP A 394 81.81 -29.80 8.16
N GLU A 395 81.53 -30.99 8.71
CA GLU A 395 82.57 -31.95 9.13
C GLU A 395 82.20 -33.36 8.64
N GLY A 396 83.01 -33.87 7.71
CA GLY A 396 82.91 -35.23 7.18
C GLY A 396 83.83 -36.20 7.92
N ASP A 397 83.27 -37.32 8.35
CA ASP A 397 84.00 -38.49 8.85
C ASP A 397 84.40 -39.42 7.70
N VAL A 398 85.67 -39.82 7.68
CA VAL A 398 86.16 -40.99 6.94
C VAL A 398 86.87 -41.89 7.94
N ASP A 399 86.28 -43.04 8.23
CA ASP A 399 87.03 -44.13 8.83
C ASP A 399 86.70 -45.47 8.17
N SER A 400 87.75 -46.24 7.93
CA SER A 400 87.75 -47.63 7.46
C SER A 400 89.21 -48.12 7.52
N PRO A 401 89.47 -49.43 7.57
CA PRO A 401 88.70 -50.53 8.18
C PRO A 401 89.65 -51.53 8.89
N THR A 402 89.14 -52.63 9.46
CA THR A 402 89.65 -54.00 9.18
C THR A 402 88.86 -55.11 9.91
N LYS A 403 88.52 -56.16 9.12
CA LYS A 403 88.60 -57.63 9.37
C LYS A 403 87.98 -58.17 10.66
N GLU A 404 87.14 -59.21 10.64
CA GLU A 404 87.09 -60.45 9.85
C GLU A 404 85.66 -61.01 9.81
#